data_AF-A0A928XW68-F1
#
_entry.id   AF-A0A928XW68-F1
#
_cell.length_a   1.000
_cell.length_b   1.000
_cell.length_c   1.000
_cell.angle_alpha   90.00
_cell.angle_beta   90.00
_cell.angle_gamma   90.00
#
_symmetry.space_group_name_H-M   'P 1'
#
loop_
_entity.id
_entity.type
_entity.pdbx_description
1 polymer ?
#
loop_
_entity_poly.entity_id
_entity_poly.type
_entity_poly.pdbx_seq_one_letter_code
_entity_poly.pdbx_strand_id
1 'polypeptide(L)'
;MMNDSPTTKKMLVAFDPAKPEKASSDFLVPVLDNGEFVFFGTKSKRNVALGMVVFVGREVTVNDVFARLVDSGRKIPVVAETLDVLSGYLKQVSGLKIGQVVQISGNASEGDFSFQNVKVAKSTNKRSLP
;
A
#
# COMPACT_ATOMS: atom_id res chain seq x y z
N MET A 1 27.40 -7.28 -9.03
CA MET A 1 26.19 -8.03 -8.60
C MET A 1 25.00 -7.29 -9.16
N MET A 2 24.21 -7.90 -10.05
CA MET A 2 23.00 -7.28 -10.57
C MET A 2 22.00 -7.17 -9.42
N ASN A 3 21.74 -5.95 -8.94
CA ASN A 3 20.62 -5.70 -8.03
C ASN A 3 19.34 -5.77 -8.85
N ASP A 4 18.76 -6.95 -9.01
CA ASP A 4 17.39 -7.06 -9.51
C ASP A 4 16.48 -6.28 -8.57
N SER A 5 15.89 -5.21 -9.11
CA SER A 5 14.89 -4.43 -8.38
C SER A 5 13.68 -5.33 -8.12
N PRO A 6 13.12 -5.35 -6.90
CA PRO A 6 12.04 -6.26 -6.57
C PRO A 6 10.83 -6.02 -7.48
N THR A 7 10.25 -7.10 -7.98
CA THR A 7 9.00 -7.09 -8.74
C THR A 7 7.91 -7.86 -8.01
N THR A 8 6.65 -7.53 -8.29
CA THR A 8 5.49 -8.23 -7.71
C THR A 8 4.28 -8.12 -8.62
N LYS A 9 3.33 -9.04 -8.46
CA LYS A 9 2.00 -8.96 -9.09
C LYS A 9 0.91 -8.53 -8.11
N LYS A 10 1.31 -8.11 -6.91
CA LYS A 10 0.44 -7.70 -5.81
C LYS A 10 0.65 -6.22 -5.49
N MET A 11 -0.43 -5.53 -5.13
CA MET A 11 -0.39 -4.14 -4.69
C MET A 11 -1.40 -3.92 -3.55
N LEU A 12 -1.24 -2.82 -2.83
CA LEU A 12 -2.26 -2.35 -1.89
C LEU A 12 -3.22 -1.38 -2.57
N VAL A 13 -4.50 -1.48 -2.22
CA VAL A 13 -5.52 -0.48 -2.55
C VAL A 13 -6.22 0.00 -1.29
N ALA A 14 -6.77 1.22 -1.32
CA ALA A 14 -7.49 1.79 -0.19
C ALA A 14 -8.63 0.86 0.27
N PHE A 15 -8.68 0.55 1.56
CA PHE A 15 -9.71 -0.31 2.15
C PHE A 15 -10.59 0.48 3.13
N ASP A 16 -11.91 0.36 2.96
CA ASP A 16 -12.90 0.93 3.87
C ASP A 16 -13.65 -0.20 4.59
N PRO A 17 -13.44 -0.38 5.92
CA PRO A 17 -14.09 -1.43 6.67
C PRO A 17 -15.61 -1.25 6.77
N ALA A 18 -16.14 -0.03 6.57
CA ALA A 18 -17.59 0.20 6.51
C ALA A 18 -18.21 -0.28 5.19
N LYS A 19 -17.38 -0.45 4.15
CA LYS A 19 -17.80 -0.88 2.80
C LYS A 19 -16.83 -1.91 2.22
N PRO A 20 -16.67 -3.09 2.84
CA PRO A 20 -15.65 -4.08 2.48
C PRO A 20 -15.84 -4.64 1.06
N GLU A 21 -17.07 -4.64 0.55
CA GLU A 21 -17.42 -5.09 -0.81
C GLU A 21 -17.03 -4.09 -1.90
N LYS A 22 -16.72 -2.84 -1.52
CA LYS A 22 -16.40 -1.79 -2.49
C LYS A 22 -14.93 -1.92 -2.91
N ALA A 23 -14.71 -2.50 -4.08
CA ALA A 23 -13.39 -2.53 -4.71
C ALA A 23 -12.88 -1.09 -4.92
N SER A 24 -11.75 -0.77 -4.30
CA SER A 24 -11.04 0.48 -4.56
C SER A 24 -10.11 0.34 -5.75
N SER A 25 -10.10 1.35 -6.62
CA SER A 25 -9.11 1.49 -7.70
C SER A 25 -7.95 2.42 -7.31
N ASP A 26 -7.93 2.89 -6.07
CA ASP A 26 -6.92 3.79 -5.56
C ASP A 26 -5.77 2.99 -4.95
N PHE A 27 -4.67 2.90 -5.71
CA PHE A 27 -3.47 2.21 -5.29
C PHE A 27 -2.75 3.00 -4.21
N LEU A 28 -2.26 2.27 -3.21
CA LEU A 28 -1.56 2.84 -2.07
C LEU A 28 -0.06 2.67 -2.22
N VAL A 29 0.67 3.70 -1.81
CA VAL A 29 2.12 3.70 -1.68
C VAL A 29 2.51 4.23 -0.30
N PRO A 30 3.54 3.67 0.34
CA PRO A 30 4.04 4.21 1.59
C PRO A 30 4.76 5.52 1.31
N VAL A 31 4.47 6.52 2.14
CA VAL A 31 5.13 7.82 2.09
C VAL A 31 5.43 8.26 3.51
N LEU A 32 6.49 9.03 3.66
CA LEU A 32 6.75 9.72 4.90
C LEU A 32 5.92 11.02 4.94
N ASP A 33 5.14 11.18 6.00
CA ASP A 33 4.30 12.35 6.25
C ASP A 33 4.41 12.74 7.71
N ASN A 34 4.88 13.96 8.00
CA ASN A 34 5.11 14.46 9.36
C ASN A 34 5.96 13.52 10.27
N GLY A 35 6.90 12.78 9.70
CA GLY A 35 7.77 11.87 10.44
C GLY A 35 7.22 10.45 10.65
N GLU A 36 6.02 10.17 10.16
CA GLU A 36 5.40 8.84 10.21
C GLU A 36 5.18 8.27 8.82
N PHE A 37 5.28 6.95 8.69
CA PHE A 37 4.91 6.28 7.46
C PHE A 37 3.40 6.10 7.37
N VAL A 38 2.81 6.60 6.29
CA VAL A 38 1.37 6.49 6.01
C VAL A 38 1.15 5.92 4.62
N PHE A 39 -0.02 5.32 4.38
CA PHE A 39 -0.42 4.98 3.01
C PHE A 39 -0.99 6.20 2.33
N PHE A 40 -0.52 6.46 1.12
CA PHE A 40 -1.02 7.52 0.26
C PHE A 40 -1.66 6.93 -0.99
N GLY A 41 -2.90 7.31 -1.25
CA GLY A 41 -3.63 6.95 -2.47
C GLY A 41 -3.16 7.76 -3.66
N THR A 42 -2.54 7.11 -4.66
CA THR A 42 -1.96 7.79 -5.82
C THR A 42 -3.02 8.47 -6.70
N LYS A 43 -4.27 7.99 -6.67
CA LYS A 43 -5.39 8.57 -7.42
C LYS A 43 -6.17 9.57 -6.59
N SER A 44 -6.50 9.25 -5.33
CA SER A 44 -7.29 10.15 -4.49
C SER A 44 -6.47 11.29 -3.88
N LYS A 45 -5.13 11.15 -3.85
CA LYS A 45 -4.19 12.08 -3.21
C LYS A 45 -4.45 12.26 -1.71
N ARG A 46 -4.97 11.23 -1.06
CA ARG A 46 -5.29 11.23 0.37
C ARG A 46 -4.51 10.15 1.12
N ASN A 47 -4.24 10.44 2.38
CA ASN A 47 -3.74 9.44 3.30
C ASN A 47 -4.87 8.48 3.69
N VAL A 48 -4.56 7.19 3.78
CA VAL A 48 -5.49 6.13 4.13
C VAL A 48 -4.85 5.28 5.23
N ALA A 49 -5.63 4.87 6.24
CA ALA A 49 -5.11 4.07 7.33
C ALA A 49 -4.91 2.59 6.95
N LEU A 50 -5.77 2.07 6.09
CA LEU A 50 -5.84 0.64 5.76
C LEU A 50 -5.67 0.39 4.26
N GLY A 51 -4.84 -0.61 3.95
CA GLY A 51 -4.65 -1.13 2.60
C GLY A 51 -5.07 -2.59 2.50
N MET A 52 -5.76 -2.95 1.43
CA MET A 52 -6.06 -4.35 1.09
C MET A 52 -5.16 -4.81 -0.05
N VAL A 53 -4.61 -6.01 0.09
CA VAL A 53 -3.77 -6.63 -0.94
C VAL A 53 -4.64 -7.13 -2.09
N VAL A 54 -4.32 -6.69 -3.30
CA VAL A 54 -4.97 -7.11 -4.56
C VAL A 54 -3.95 -7.64 -5.55
N PHE A 55 -4.42 -8.47 -6.48
CA PHE A 55 -3.65 -8.93 -7.62
C PHE A 55 -3.85 -7.98 -8.81
N VAL A 56 -2.76 -7.63 -9.51
CA VAL A 56 -2.78 -6.59 -10.56
C VAL A 56 -2.67 -7.17 -11.97
N GLY A 57 -2.55 -8.50 -12.12
CA GLY A 57 -2.51 -9.18 -13.43
C GLY A 57 -1.22 -9.00 -14.23
N ARG A 58 -0.35 -8.05 -13.85
CA ARG A 58 0.96 -7.78 -14.47
C ARG A 58 2.06 -7.66 -13.42
N GLU A 59 3.30 -7.76 -13.86
CA GLU A 59 4.44 -7.40 -13.02
C GLU A 59 4.49 -5.89 -12.81
N VAL A 60 4.77 -5.51 -11.56
CA VAL A 60 4.93 -4.15 -11.08
C VAL A 60 6.34 -4.02 -10.54
N THR A 61 7.06 -3.04 -11.07
CA THR A 61 8.43 -2.70 -10.68
C THR A 61 8.43 -1.50 -9.73
N VAL A 62 9.58 -1.23 -9.08
CA VAL A 62 9.76 -0.02 -8.27
C VAL A 62 9.49 1.23 -9.11
N ASN A 63 9.95 1.23 -10.37
CA ASN A 63 9.76 2.36 -11.29
C ASN A 63 8.29 2.59 -11.66
N ASP A 64 7.48 1.52 -11.83
CA ASP A 64 6.03 1.67 -12.05
C ASP A 64 5.35 2.40 -10.89
N VAL A 65 5.75 2.07 -9.65
CA VAL A 65 5.18 2.67 -8.45
C VAL A 65 5.68 4.10 -8.27
N PHE A 66 6.97 4.34 -8.52
CA PHE A 66 7.57 5.66 -8.49
C PHE A 66 6.94 6.59 -9.51
N ALA A 67 6.72 6.14 -10.75
CA ALA A 67 6.04 6.92 -11.78
C ALA A 67 4.62 7.34 -11.32
N ARG A 68 3.86 6.43 -10.71
CA ARG A 68 2.53 6.78 -10.13
C ARG A 68 2.61 7.80 -9.01
N LEU A 69 3.67 7.75 -8.19
CA LEU A 69 3.90 8.72 -7.14
C LEU A 69 4.23 10.10 -7.75
N VAL A 70 5.06 10.16 -8.79
CA VAL A 70 5.33 11.39 -9.55
C VAL A 70 4.05 11.95 -10.18
N ASP A 71 3.27 11.10 -10.85
CA ASP A 71 2.00 11.47 -11.51
C ASP A 71 0.96 12.00 -10.51
N SER A 72 1.03 11.59 -9.24
CA SER A 72 0.15 12.11 -8.19
C SER A 72 0.40 13.61 -7.89
N GLY A 73 1.57 14.12 -8.25
CA GLY A 73 2.02 15.48 -7.98
C GLY A 73 2.58 15.69 -6.57
N ARG A 74 2.84 14.61 -5.81
CA ARG A 74 3.47 14.69 -4.49
C ARG A 74 4.94 15.13 -4.66
N LYS A 75 5.39 16.06 -3.81
CA LYS A 75 6.81 16.45 -3.76
C LYS A 75 7.64 15.28 -3.25
N ILE A 76 8.71 14.96 -3.97
CA ILE A 76 9.67 13.91 -3.60
C ILE A 76 10.96 14.61 -3.17
N PRO A 77 11.28 14.64 -1.86
CA PRO A 77 12.42 15.39 -1.36
C PRO A 77 13.76 14.74 -1.76
N VAL A 78 13.86 13.41 -1.64
CA VAL A 78 15.06 12.65 -2.00
C VAL A 78 14.65 11.42 -2.79
N VAL A 79 15.06 11.36 -4.06
CA VAL A 79 14.68 10.29 -4.99
C VAL A 79 15.25 8.94 -4.54
N ALA A 80 16.52 8.89 -4.13
CA ALA A 80 17.18 7.66 -3.72
C ALA A 80 16.47 6.98 -2.53
N GLU A 81 16.22 7.74 -1.45
CA GLU A 81 15.48 7.25 -0.28
C GLU A 81 14.07 6.77 -0.64
N THR A 82 13.39 7.49 -1.54
CA THR A 82 12.06 7.10 -1.99
C THR A 82 12.10 5.76 -2.74
N LEU A 83 13.09 5.55 -3.60
CA LEU A 83 13.26 4.28 -4.30
C LEU A 83 13.56 3.12 -3.35
N ASP A 84 14.33 3.35 -2.29
CA ASP A 84 14.61 2.35 -1.26
C ASP A 84 13.35 1.98 -0.46
N VAL A 85 12.56 2.98 -0.05
CA VAL A 85 11.25 2.77 0.59
C VAL A 85 10.31 1.97 -0.31
N LEU A 86 10.23 2.31 -1.60
CA LEU A 86 9.40 1.60 -2.57
C LEU A 86 9.92 0.18 -2.86
N SER A 87 11.24 -0.03 -2.80
CA SER A 87 11.85 -1.36 -2.92
C SER A 87 11.47 -2.25 -1.72
N GLY A 88 11.57 -1.72 -0.49
CA GLY A 88 11.10 -2.40 0.72
C GLY A 88 9.61 -2.71 0.67
N TYR A 89 8.81 -1.78 0.16
CA TYR A 89 7.37 -1.94 -0.05
C TYR A 89 7.05 -3.15 -0.93
N LEU A 90 7.63 -3.25 -2.12
CA LEU A 90 7.34 -4.36 -3.04
C LEU A 90 7.78 -5.71 -2.46
N LYS A 91 8.92 -5.76 -1.75
CA LYS A 91 9.37 -6.96 -1.05
C LYS A 91 8.35 -7.41 -0.01
N GLN A 92 7.89 -6.51 0.86
CA GLN A 92 6.92 -6.84 1.91
C GLN A 92 5.56 -7.26 1.31
N VAL A 93 5.04 -6.51 0.32
CA VAL A 93 3.76 -6.81 -0.34
C VAL A 93 3.78 -8.16 -1.06
N SER A 94 4.93 -8.55 -1.64
CA SER A 94 5.07 -9.84 -2.30
C SER A 94 4.78 -11.03 -1.35
N GLY A 95 5.11 -10.89 -0.06
CA GLY A 95 4.88 -11.90 0.97
C GLY A 95 3.45 -11.96 1.52
N LEU A 96 2.62 -10.94 1.27
CA LEU A 96 1.25 -10.88 1.79
C LEU A 96 0.26 -11.71 0.97
N LYS A 97 -0.83 -12.15 1.60
CA LYS A 97 -1.91 -12.88 0.92
C LYS A 97 -2.89 -11.91 0.25
N ILE A 98 -3.43 -12.28 -0.91
CA ILE A 98 -4.50 -11.51 -1.57
C ILE A 98 -5.73 -11.46 -0.65
N GLY A 99 -6.36 -10.29 -0.54
CA GLY A 99 -7.48 -10.03 0.36
C GLY A 99 -7.08 -9.74 1.81
N GLN A 100 -5.79 -9.85 2.15
CA GLN A 100 -5.31 -9.44 3.47
C GLN A 100 -5.39 -7.92 3.60
N VAL A 101 -5.89 -7.44 4.74
CA VAL A 101 -5.91 -6.03 5.09
C VAL A 101 -4.77 -5.74 6.03
N VAL A 102 -4.03 -4.69 5.73
CA VAL A 102 -2.85 -4.27 6.48
C VAL A 102 -2.92 -2.79 6.81
N GLN A 103 -2.26 -2.45 7.91
CA GLN A 103 -1.92 -1.10 8.31
C GLN A 103 -0.40 -0.94 8.23
N ILE A 104 0.07 0.26 7.91
CA ILE A 104 1.49 0.60 7.96
C ILE A 104 1.84 1.18 9.33
N SER A 105 2.98 0.77 9.86
CA SER A 105 3.57 1.32 11.09
C SER A 105 5.06 1.47 10.88
N GLY A 106 5.61 2.64 11.19
CA GLY A 106 7.03 2.92 11.08
C GLY A 106 7.31 4.39 11.39
N ASN A 107 8.53 4.68 11.83
CA ASN A 107 8.99 6.02 12.16
C ASN A 107 10.14 6.43 11.23
N ALA A 108 10.16 7.69 10.81
CA ALA A 108 11.26 8.27 10.04
C ALA A 108 12.64 8.01 10.65
N SER A 109 12.73 8.01 11.98
CA SER A 109 13.98 7.89 12.74
C SER A 109 14.65 6.52 12.56
N GLU A 110 13.87 5.48 12.29
CA GLU A 110 14.37 4.12 12.08
C GLU A 110 14.58 3.81 10.59
N GLY A 111 14.08 4.66 9.69
CA GLY A 111 14.21 4.49 8.23
C GLY A 111 13.46 3.29 7.66
N ASP A 112 12.70 2.56 8.49
CA ASP A 112 12.01 1.33 8.12
C ASP A 112 10.53 1.38 8.50
N PHE A 113 9.73 0.55 7.84
CA PHE A 113 8.31 0.39 8.11
C PHE A 113 7.91 -1.08 8.03
N SER A 114 6.81 -1.42 8.70
CA SER A 114 6.26 -2.76 8.71
C SER A 114 4.75 -2.75 8.47
N PHE A 115 4.25 -3.85 7.91
CA PHE A 115 2.82 -4.09 7.78
C PHE A 115 2.27 -4.90 8.92
N GLN A 116 1.26 -4.35 9.59
CA GLN A 116 0.50 -5.04 10.61
C GLN A 116 -0.80 -5.58 10.01
N ASN A 117 -1.09 -6.86 10.23
CA ASN A 117 -2.34 -7.47 9.76
C ASN A 117 -3.51 -6.99 10.62
N VAL A 118 -4.53 -6.43 9.97
CA VAL A 118 -5.75 -5.98 10.64
C VAL A 118 -6.84 -7.03 10.42
N LYS A 119 -7.29 -7.66 11.52
CA LYS A 119 -8.43 -8.58 11.49
C LYS A 119 -9.71 -7.78 11.24
N VAL A 120 -10.15 -7.74 9.98
CA VAL A 120 -11.48 -7.22 9.65
C VAL A 120 -12.50 -8.29 10.04
N ALA A 121 -13.30 -8.00 11.08
CA ALA A 121 -14.43 -8.86 11.42
C ALA A 121 -15.40 -8.90 10.23
N LYS A 122 -15.71 -10.10 9.73
CA LYS A 122 -16.79 -10.27 8.75
C LYS A 122 -18.07 -9.76 9.40
N SER A 123 -18.66 -8.70 8.86
CA SER A 123 -20.01 -8.29 9.24
C SER A 123 -20.96 -9.42 8.85
N THR A 124 -21.36 -10.24 9.82
CA THR A 124 -22.41 -11.25 9.68
C THR A 124 -23.74 -10.54 9.58
N ASN A 125 -24.06 -9.99 8.42
CA ASN A 125 -25.42 -9.49 8.16
C ASN A 125 -26.31 -10.71 7.87
N LYS A 126 -26.72 -11.43 8.91
CA LYS A 126 -27.87 -12.35 8.84
C LYS A 126 -29.10 -11.47 8.59
N ARG A 127 -29.46 -11.28 7.32
CA ARG A 127 -30.82 -10.83 6.96
C ARG A 127 -31.79 -11.88 7.48
N SER A 128 -32.45 -11.58 8.60
CA SER A 128 -33.72 -12.19 8.97
C SER A 128 -34.72 -11.84 7.88
N LEU A 129 -35.13 -12.83 7.11
CA LEU A 129 -36.32 -12.75 6.26
C LEU A 129 -37.55 -12.86 7.18
N PRO A 130 -38.56 -11.99 7.04
CA PRO A 130 -39.90 -12.23 7.58
C PRO A 130 -40.60 -13.38 6.84
#